data_AF-A0A644SC60-F1
#
_entry.id   AF-A0A644SC60-F1
#
_cell.length_a   1.000
_cell.length_b   1.000
_cell.length_c   1.000
_cell.angle_alpha   90.00
_cell.angle_beta   90.00
_cell.angle_gamma   90.00
#
_symmetry.space_group_name_H-M   'P 1'
#
loop_
_entity.id
_entity.type
_entity.pdbx_description
1 polymer ?
#
loop_
_entity_poly.entity_id
_entity_poly.type
_entity_poly.pdbx_seq_one_letter_code
_entity_poly.pdbx_strand_id
1 'polypeptide(L)'
;MRSDAIKKGHLKAPNRSLLRACGLKDEDFDKPFIGVANSYIDIIPGHYFLNEYAKIIKDEIRKNGCIPFEFNTIGVDDGIAMGHEGMLYSLPSREIIANSVESVMNAHQLDALICIPNCDKITPGMLMGALRVNVPTIFVSGGPMRSGVTKKGEKISLSSVFEAVGAYEANKISEEEFKDIECSACPSGGSCSGMFTANSMNTLCEAMGIALEGNGTILALSKEREELLRKAARRICEIALDERFKIKNIITQKAIRNAMVVDMAMGGSTNTILHMLAISREAGVALDIKDLNFISSKVAHIAKIAPSLNTVYMDDIHKAGGVSAVMAEISSREGHILELDALTITGESLQDRLKNAKIKDETIIRKVDNAYSKVGGLAVLFGNLAEQGCVVKTAGITGERKFKGKAVCFNSQDEAIKGIIKGKVQKGDVCVIRYEGPKGGPGMQEMLSPTSLIMGMGLGADVALITDGRFSGATRGLSIGHVSPEAAEGGLIGLLKDGDEIEIDVDAYTINANLSDEEITKRKNEFVMPQKEVKSRWLRMYQKLVTNASKGAVLDME
;
A
#
# COMPACT_ATOMS: atom_id res chain seq x y z
N MET A 1 -16.15 13.16 27.64
CA MET A 1 -15.81 13.21 26.19
C MET A 1 -14.49 13.95 26.04
N ARG A 2 -13.66 13.60 25.05
CA ARG A 2 -12.46 14.38 24.73
C ARG A 2 -12.82 15.83 24.38
N SER A 3 -13.89 16.00 23.62
CA SER A 3 -14.37 17.31 23.17
C SER A 3 -14.90 18.20 24.31
N ASP A 4 -15.13 17.67 25.52
CA ASP A 4 -15.50 18.49 26.68
C ASP A 4 -14.43 19.57 26.98
N ALA A 5 -13.17 19.32 26.61
CA ALA A 5 -12.06 20.26 26.71
C ALA A 5 -12.29 21.59 25.97
N ILE A 6 -13.17 21.60 24.96
CA ILE A 6 -13.54 22.80 24.18
C ILE A 6 -15.03 23.16 24.30
N LYS A 7 -15.84 22.37 25.03
CA LYS A 7 -17.30 22.56 25.13
C LYS A 7 -17.79 22.90 26.54
N LYS A 8 -17.18 22.38 27.61
CA LYS A 8 -17.74 22.45 28.97
C LYS A 8 -17.13 23.55 29.83
N GLY A 9 -17.96 24.19 30.65
CA GLY A 9 -17.56 25.24 31.59
C GLY A 9 -17.54 26.65 30.98
N HIS A 10 -17.63 27.67 31.85
CA HIS A 10 -17.68 29.08 31.43
C HIS A 10 -16.42 29.53 30.70
N LEU A 11 -15.24 29.00 31.09
CA LEU A 11 -13.95 29.28 30.44
C LEU A 11 -13.90 28.87 28.96
N LYS A 12 -14.79 27.98 28.51
CA LYS A 12 -14.89 27.56 27.10
C LYS A 12 -15.91 28.34 26.29
N ALA A 13 -16.43 29.46 26.83
CA ALA A 13 -17.31 30.36 26.08
C ALA A 13 -16.69 30.86 24.76
N PRO A 14 -15.39 31.22 24.68
CA PRO A 14 -14.76 31.60 23.41
C PRO A 14 -14.73 30.46 22.38
N ASN A 15 -14.44 29.22 22.82
CA ASN A 15 -14.48 28.06 21.92
C ASN A 15 -15.90 27.82 21.41
N ARG A 16 -16.90 27.85 22.29
CA ARG A 16 -18.31 27.69 21.89
C ARG A 16 -18.78 28.80 20.96
N SER A 17 -18.33 30.05 21.13
CA SER A 17 -18.72 31.14 20.21
C SER A 17 -18.19 30.91 18.79
N LEU A 18 -16.96 30.39 18.65
CA LEU A 18 -16.42 29.99 17.34
C LEU A 18 -17.18 28.79 16.75
N LEU A 19 -17.47 27.78 17.57
CA LEU A 19 -18.24 26.61 17.12
C LEU A 19 -19.67 26.98 16.69
N ARG A 20 -20.29 27.97 17.33
CA ARG A 20 -21.59 28.53 16.90
C ARG A 20 -21.50 29.22 15.55
N ALA A 21 -20.39 29.89 15.25
CA ALA A 21 -20.16 30.45 13.91
C ALA A 21 -20.04 29.35 12.84
N CYS A 22 -19.64 28.13 13.22
CA CYS A 22 -19.70 26.94 12.37
C CYS A 22 -21.10 26.28 12.31
N GLY A 23 -22.11 26.87 12.95
CA GLY A 23 -23.50 26.43 12.90
C GLY A 23 -23.98 25.56 14.08
N LEU A 24 -23.17 25.37 15.12
CA LEU A 24 -23.58 24.58 16.29
C LEU A 24 -24.58 25.32 17.19
N LYS A 25 -25.48 24.54 17.80
CA LYS A 25 -26.48 25.00 18.77
C LYS A 25 -26.17 24.45 20.17
N ASP A 26 -26.93 24.90 21.17
CA ASP A 26 -26.73 24.52 22.58
C ASP A 26 -26.78 23.00 22.78
N GLU A 27 -27.78 22.36 22.19
CA GLU A 27 -27.97 20.90 22.21
C GLU A 27 -26.81 20.11 21.57
N ASP A 28 -26.00 20.73 20.70
CA ASP A 28 -24.90 20.06 20.03
C ASP A 28 -23.68 19.90 20.96
N PHE A 29 -23.55 20.75 21.98
CA PHE A 29 -22.41 20.71 22.89
C PHE A 29 -22.41 19.49 23.84
N ASP A 30 -23.54 18.79 23.94
CA ASP A 30 -23.68 17.56 24.71
C ASP A 30 -23.44 16.29 23.87
N LYS A 31 -23.31 16.43 22.55
CA LYS A 31 -23.13 15.31 21.61
C LYS A 31 -21.63 15.03 21.35
N PRO A 32 -21.25 13.78 21.01
CA PRO A 32 -19.90 13.46 20.56
C PRO A 32 -19.53 14.20 19.27
N PHE A 33 -18.28 14.67 19.20
CA PHE A 33 -17.71 15.33 18.02
C PHE A 33 -16.91 14.30 17.20
N ILE A 34 -17.32 14.06 15.97
CA ILE A 34 -16.72 13.06 15.08
C ILE A 34 -15.88 13.76 14.03
N GLY A 35 -14.58 13.47 13.97
CA GLY A 35 -13.73 13.88 12.86
C GLY A 35 -14.03 13.06 11.61
N VAL A 36 -14.22 13.72 10.48
CA VAL A 36 -14.35 13.10 9.16
C VAL A 36 -13.10 13.48 8.36
N ALA A 37 -12.09 12.62 8.37
CA ALA A 37 -10.85 12.84 7.63
C ALA A 37 -11.03 12.44 6.16
N ASN A 38 -11.07 13.44 5.28
CA ASN A 38 -11.32 13.27 3.86
C ASN A 38 -10.04 13.53 3.04
N SER A 39 -9.74 12.69 2.06
CA SER A 39 -8.62 12.92 1.14
C SER A 39 -9.04 13.50 -0.22
N TYR A 40 -10.22 14.10 -0.34
CA TYR A 40 -10.71 14.69 -1.60
C TYR A 40 -9.69 15.63 -2.26
N ILE A 41 -9.37 15.35 -3.53
CA ILE A 41 -8.55 16.15 -4.44
C ILE A 41 -9.06 15.92 -5.87
N ASP A 42 -9.34 17.00 -6.60
CA ASP A 42 -9.96 16.95 -7.93
C ASP A 42 -9.10 16.27 -9.01
N ILE A 43 -7.77 16.45 -8.98
CA ILE A 43 -6.88 15.87 -10.00
C ILE A 43 -6.69 14.35 -9.84
N ILE A 44 -7.10 13.77 -8.70
CA ILE A 44 -6.82 12.38 -8.36
C ILE A 44 -8.08 11.54 -8.65
N PRO A 45 -8.06 10.62 -9.65
CA PRO A 45 -9.23 9.84 -10.04
C PRO A 45 -9.85 9.02 -8.91
N GLY A 46 -9.04 8.57 -7.95
CA GLY A 46 -9.54 7.85 -6.78
C GLY A 46 -10.22 8.72 -5.72
N HIS A 47 -10.18 10.04 -5.87
CA HIS A 47 -10.45 10.98 -4.78
C HIS A 47 -11.42 12.11 -5.14
N TYR A 48 -11.56 12.47 -6.43
CA TYR A 48 -12.37 13.64 -6.86
C TYR A 48 -13.85 13.58 -6.44
N PHE A 49 -14.36 12.42 -6.05
CA PHE A 49 -15.75 12.22 -5.64
C PHE A 49 -15.93 12.09 -4.12
N LEU A 50 -14.83 12.07 -3.33
CA LEU A 50 -14.90 11.81 -1.89
C LEU A 50 -15.58 12.94 -1.10
N ASN A 51 -15.68 14.14 -1.68
CA ASN A 51 -16.50 15.23 -1.14
C ASN A 51 -17.99 14.84 -1.06
N GLU A 52 -18.52 14.12 -2.04
CA GLU A 52 -19.90 13.60 -2.01
C GLU A 52 -20.06 12.51 -0.94
N TYR A 53 -19.04 11.68 -0.76
CA TYR A 53 -19.04 10.63 0.28
C TYR A 53 -19.05 11.24 1.68
N ALA A 54 -18.26 12.29 1.89
CA ALA A 54 -18.27 13.03 3.15
C ALA A 54 -19.65 13.65 3.43
N LYS A 55 -20.37 14.17 2.41
CA LYS A 55 -21.75 14.65 2.61
C LYS A 55 -22.68 13.54 3.13
N ILE A 56 -22.62 12.35 2.53
CA ILE A 56 -23.40 11.18 2.95
C ILE A 56 -23.08 10.80 4.40
N ILE A 57 -21.79 10.67 4.71
CA ILE A 57 -21.32 10.33 6.06
C ILE A 57 -21.77 11.36 7.09
N LYS A 58 -21.61 12.66 6.80
CA LYS A 58 -21.97 13.73 7.73
C LYS A 58 -23.47 13.80 7.98
N ASP A 59 -24.28 13.61 6.94
CA ASP A 59 -25.73 13.52 7.09
C ASP A 59 -26.12 12.36 8.02
N GLU A 60 -25.53 11.18 7.79
CA GLU A 60 -25.80 9.99 8.60
C GLU A 60 -25.30 10.14 10.05
N ILE A 61 -24.12 10.74 10.28
CA ILE A 61 -23.60 11.01 11.64
C ILE A 61 -24.57 11.90 12.44
N ARG A 62 -25.12 12.95 11.80
CA ARG A 62 -26.09 13.85 12.46
C ARG A 62 -27.37 13.13 12.83
N LYS A 63 -27.88 12.26 11.94
CA LYS A 63 -29.06 11.43 12.20
C LYS A 63 -28.88 10.50 13.40
N ASN A 64 -27.64 10.13 13.72
CA ASN A 64 -27.29 9.25 14.83
C ASN A 64 -26.76 10.01 16.06
N GLY A 65 -27.17 11.27 16.23
CA GLY A 65 -26.97 12.01 17.48
C GLY A 65 -25.54 12.51 17.73
N CYS A 66 -24.68 12.55 16.70
CA CYS A 66 -23.31 13.04 16.80
C CYS A 66 -23.09 14.26 15.88
N ILE A 67 -22.00 15.00 16.10
CA ILE A 67 -21.65 16.19 15.33
C ILE A 67 -20.42 15.94 14.47
N PRO A 68 -20.55 15.91 13.14
CA PRO A 68 -19.41 15.68 12.27
C PRO A 68 -18.66 16.98 11.92
N PHE A 69 -17.33 16.91 12.01
CA PHE A 69 -16.41 17.94 11.53
C PHE A 69 -15.51 17.34 10.45
N GLU A 70 -15.75 17.74 9.21
CA GLU A 70 -14.91 17.33 8.09
C GLU A 70 -13.66 18.19 8.01
N PHE A 71 -12.53 17.54 7.78
CA PHE A 71 -11.27 18.18 7.44
C PHE A 71 -10.57 17.37 6.36
N ASN A 72 -9.69 18.04 5.61
CA ASN A 72 -9.00 17.41 4.50
C ASN A 72 -7.54 17.11 4.86
N THR A 73 -7.03 16.01 4.31
CA THR A 73 -5.59 15.78 4.18
C THR A 73 -5.18 15.97 2.72
N ILE A 74 -3.89 16.18 2.47
CA ILE A 74 -3.35 16.14 1.11
C ILE A 74 -3.41 14.72 0.52
N GLY A 75 -3.03 14.61 -0.74
CA GLY A 75 -2.87 13.36 -1.45
C GLY A 75 -2.03 13.54 -2.71
N VAL A 76 -1.36 12.48 -3.11
CA VAL A 76 -0.57 12.38 -4.33
C VAL A 76 -1.07 11.16 -5.10
N ASP A 77 -1.29 11.31 -6.40
CA ASP A 77 -1.61 10.18 -7.27
C ASP A 77 -0.32 9.61 -7.85
N ASP A 78 0.01 8.39 -7.43
CA ASP A 78 1.22 7.72 -7.89
C ASP A 78 1.19 7.46 -9.40
N GLY A 79 0.02 7.22 -9.99
CA GLY A 79 -0.11 6.99 -11.43
C GLY A 79 0.26 8.23 -12.25
N ILE A 80 -0.25 9.40 -11.86
CA ILE A 80 0.05 10.68 -12.51
C ILE A 80 1.50 11.10 -12.23
N ALA A 81 1.99 10.91 -10.99
CA ALA A 81 3.35 11.31 -10.61
C ALA A 81 4.45 10.44 -11.23
N MET A 82 4.08 9.29 -11.81
CA MET A 82 5.01 8.29 -12.31
C MET A 82 5.80 8.78 -13.52
N GLY A 83 7.11 8.50 -13.55
CA GLY A 83 7.96 8.82 -14.69
C GLY A 83 8.45 10.28 -14.73
N HIS A 84 8.25 11.06 -13.67
CA HIS A 84 8.84 12.39 -13.52
C HIS A 84 9.15 12.72 -12.05
N GLU A 85 9.74 13.88 -11.77
CA GLU A 85 10.23 14.29 -10.43
C GLU A 85 9.15 14.32 -9.33
N GLY A 86 7.86 14.28 -9.71
CA GLY A 86 6.74 14.26 -8.78
C GLY A 86 6.71 13.01 -7.91
N MET A 87 7.20 11.87 -8.43
CA MET A 87 7.22 10.60 -7.70
C MET A 87 8.07 10.66 -6.43
N LEU A 88 9.06 11.57 -6.36
CA LEU A 88 9.86 11.80 -5.15
C LEU A 88 9.01 12.29 -3.96
N TYR A 89 7.81 12.82 -4.21
CA TYR A 89 6.87 13.31 -3.19
C TYR A 89 5.82 12.28 -2.76
N SER A 90 5.72 11.14 -3.44
CA SER A 90 4.72 10.10 -3.16
C SER A 90 4.85 9.55 -1.74
N LEU A 91 5.90 8.76 -1.44
CA LEU A 91 6.05 8.16 -0.12
C LEU A 91 6.15 9.21 1.01
N PRO A 92 6.88 10.33 0.85
CA PRO A 92 6.88 11.39 1.87
C PRO A 92 5.48 11.94 2.20
N SER A 93 4.53 11.95 1.26
CA SER A 93 3.17 12.40 1.52
C SER A 93 2.49 11.61 2.64
N ARG A 94 2.84 10.33 2.84
CA ARG A 94 2.35 9.48 3.93
C ARG A 94 2.53 10.14 5.30
N GLU A 95 3.69 10.75 5.52
CA GLU A 95 4.06 11.41 6.78
C GLU A 95 3.30 12.71 6.97
N ILE A 96 3.10 13.50 5.89
CA ILE A 96 2.29 14.72 5.94
C ILE A 96 0.84 14.38 6.30
N ILE A 97 0.30 13.31 5.71
CA ILE A 97 -1.07 12.85 5.96
C ILE A 97 -1.22 12.40 7.42
N ALA A 98 -0.29 11.60 7.93
CA ALA A 98 -0.26 11.18 9.33
C ALA A 98 -0.25 12.39 10.27
N ASN A 99 0.65 13.34 10.02
CA ASN A 99 0.78 14.57 10.82
C ASN A 99 -0.46 15.46 10.72
N SER A 100 -1.13 15.50 9.57
CA SER A 100 -2.36 16.27 9.36
C SER A 100 -3.52 15.72 10.17
N VAL A 101 -3.74 14.40 10.14
CA VAL A 101 -4.77 13.73 10.96
C VAL A 101 -4.49 13.97 12.44
N GLU A 102 -3.26 13.73 12.87
CA GLU A 102 -2.84 13.91 14.27
C GLU A 102 -3.08 15.36 14.74
N SER A 103 -2.65 16.34 13.94
CA SER A 103 -2.76 17.76 14.28
C SER A 103 -4.20 18.22 14.42
N VAL A 104 -5.06 17.90 13.46
CA VAL A 104 -6.46 18.36 13.50
C VAL A 104 -7.21 17.71 14.66
N MET A 105 -7.09 16.39 14.80
CA MET A 105 -7.77 15.63 15.85
C MET A 105 -7.35 16.09 17.25
N ASN A 106 -6.04 16.32 17.46
CA ASN A 106 -5.53 16.76 18.74
C ASN A 106 -5.83 18.24 19.04
N ALA A 107 -5.71 19.14 18.06
CA ALA A 107 -6.00 20.56 18.26
C ALA A 107 -7.50 20.81 18.55
N HIS A 108 -8.39 20.08 17.88
CA HIS A 108 -9.85 20.25 17.99
C HIS A 108 -10.51 19.27 18.95
N GLN A 109 -9.73 18.40 19.60
CA GLN A 109 -10.19 17.50 20.67
C GLN A 109 -11.40 16.63 20.27
N LEU A 110 -11.40 16.10 19.05
CA LEU A 110 -12.52 15.32 18.51
C LEU A 110 -12.56 13.90 19.13
N ASP A 111 -13.77 13.41 19.43
CA ASP A 111 -13.99 12.21 20.25
C ASP A 111 -13.72 10.90 19.51
N ALA A 112 -14.04 10.85 18.22
CA ALA A 112 -13.87 9.68 17.37
C ALA A 112 -13.60 10.10 15.92
N LEU A 113 -13.19 9.16 15.08
CA LEU A 113 -12.68 9.42 13.74
C LEU A 113 -13.27 8.46 12.70
N ILE A 114 -13.72 8.99 11.58
CA ILE A 114 -13.97 8.23 10.36
C ILE A 114 -12.99 8.70 9.28
N CYS A 115 -12.22 7.77 8.74
CA CYS A 115 -11.25 8.03 7.67
C CYS A 115 -11.81 7.59 6.32
N ILE A 116 -11.75 8.49 5.34
CA ILE A 116 -12.15 8.26 3.95
C ILE A 116 -10.89 8.29 3.05
N PRO A 117 -10.06 7.24 3.05
CA PRO A 117 -8.90 7.16 2.17
C PRO A 117 -9.29 6.55 0.81
N ASN A 118 -8.37 6.49 -0.15
CA ASN A 118 -8.53 5.56 -1.27
C ASN A 118 -7.23 5.18 -1.98
N CYS A 119 -6.33 6.14 -2.22
CA CYS A 119 -5.09 5.92 -2.96
C CYS A 119 -3.93 5.44 -2.06
N ASP A 120 -2.83 5.10 -2.71
CA ASP A 120 -1.70 4.30 -2.22
C ASP A 120 -1.18 4.74 -0.83
N LYS A 121 -0.62 5.95 -0.72
CA LYS A 121 0.02 6.44 0.52
C LYS A 121 -0.97 7.02 1.54
N ILE A 122 -2.23 7.18 1.15
CA ILE A 122 -3.28 7.84 1.93
C ILE A 122 -3.77 6.94 3.05
N THR A 123 -4.15 5.71 2.71
CA THR A 123 -4.61 4.72 3.69
C THR A 123 -3.59 4.51 4.81
N PRO A 124 -2.31 4.20 4.54
CA PRO A 124 -1.32 4.05 5.61
C PRO A 124 -1.03 5.36 6.36
N GLY A 125 -1.01 6.52 5.69
CA GLY A 125 -0.82 7.81 6.35
C GLY A 125 -1.94 8.12 7.36
N MET A 126 -3.20 7.92 6.95
CA MET A 126 -4.34 8.08 7.85
C MET A 126 -4.33 7.06 8.99
N LEU A 127 -3.90 5.82 8.75
CA LEU A 127 -3.74 4.80 9.80
C LEU A 127 -2.72 5.20 10.85
N MET A 128 -1.53 5.65 10.41
CA MET A 128 -0.48 6.13 11.30
C MET A 128 -0.98 7.31 12.14
N GLY A 129 -1.61 8.32 11.51
CA GLY A 129 -2.18 9.46 12.22
C GLY A 129 -3.27 9.06 13.23
N ALA A 130 -4.17 8.16 12.85
CA ALA A 130 -5.21 7.65 13.74
C ALA A 130 -4.64 6.90 14.94
N LEU A 131 -3.60 6.08 14.73
CA LEU A 131 -2.90 5.37 15.81
C LEU A 131 -2.24 6.32 16.81
N ARG A 132 -1.63 7.42 16.35
CA ARG A 132 -1.05 8.46 17.23
C ARG A 132 -2.11 9.15 18.09
N VAL A 133 -3.29 9.40 17.53
CA VAL A 133 -4.43 10.03 18.24
C VAL A 133 -5.10 9.07 19.22
N ASN A 134 -5.22 7.79 18.85
CA ASN A 134 -5.78 6.68 19.62
C ASN A 134 -7.20 6.92 20.18
N VAL A 135 -8.13 7.28 19.30
CA VAL A 135 -9.59 7.37 19.59
C VAL A 135 -10.35 6.25 18.85
N PRO A 136 -11.64 6.00 19.16
CA PRO A 136 -12.47 5.15 18.33
C PRO A 136 -12.41 5.58 16.87
N THR A 137 -12.00 4.66 15.99
CA THR A 137 -11.72 4.97 14.58
C THR A 137 -12.26 3.90 13.65
N ILE A 138 -12.97 4.29 12.60
CA ILE A 138 -13.40 3.39 11.52
C ILE A 138 -12.85 3.86 10.17
N PHE A 139 -12.46 2.90 9.33
CA PHE A 139 -12.04 3.16 7.97
C PHE A 139 -13.13 2.77 6.98
N VAL A 140 -13.43 3.69 6.04
CA VAL A 140 -14.28 3.42 4.88
C VAL A 140 -13.66 4.04 3.64
N SER A 141 -13.01 3.21 2.82
CA SER A 141 -12.33 3.67 1.61
C SER A 141 -13.33 4.13 0.54
N GLY A 142 -12.83 4.92 -0.43
CA GLY A 142 -13.59 5.29 -1.62
C GLY A 142 -13.98 4.09 -2.49
N GLY A 143 -13.17 3.03 -2.48
CA GLY A 143 -13.36 1.80 -3.22
C GLY A 143 -12.58 1.76 -4.55
N PRO A 144 -12.31 0.55 -5.09
CA PRO A 144 -11.72 0.36 -6.41
C PRO A 144 -12.62 0.89 -7.53
N MET A 145 -12.00 1.42 -8.57
CA MET A 145 -12.66 1.65 -9.85
C MET A 145 -12.90 0.32 -10.56
N ARG A 146 -13.84 0.32 -11.51
CA ARG A 146 -14.05 -0.82 -12.40
C ARG A 146 -12.86 -0.99 -13.34
N SER A 147 -12.54 -2.23 -13.72
CA SER A 147 -11.57 -2.49 -14.79
C SER A 147 -12.05 -1.92 -16.13
N GLY A 148 -11.11 -1.43 -16.93
CA GLY A 148 -11.37 -1.04 -18.31
C GLY A 148 -11.66 -2.24 -19.22
N VAL A 149 -12.23 -1.97 -20.39
CA VAL A 149 -12.48 -2.98 -21.43
C VAL A 149 -12.18 -2.36 -22.79
N THR A 150 -11.29 -2.99 -23.57
CA THR A 150 -10.96 -2.55 -24.94
C THR A 150 -12.14 -2.73 -25.89
N LYS A 151 -12.08 -2.15 -27.09
CA LYS A 151 -13.08 -2.41 -28.15
C LYS A 151 -13.16 -3.89 -28.54
N LYS A 152 -12.08 -4.65 -28.34
CA LYS A 152 -12.01 -6.10 -28.57
C LYS A 152 -12.64 -6.93 -27.45
N GLY A 153 -13.10 -6.30 -26.37
CA GLY A 153 -13.72 -6.97 -25.22
C GLY A 153 -12.73 -7.48 -24.17
N GLU A 154 -11.46 -7.06 -24.23
CA GLU A 154 -10.42 -7.50 -23.30
C GLU A 154 -10.40 -6.62 -22.06
N LYS A 155 -10.39 -7.23 -20.87
CA LYS A 155 -10.25 -6.48 -19.62
C LYS A 155 -8.85 -5.90 -19.48
N ILE A 156 -8.77 -4.62 -19.12
CA ILE A 156 -7.51 -3.89 -18.98
C ILE A 156 -7.53 -2.99 -17.73
N SER A 157 -6.36 -2.47 -17.37
CA SER A 157 -6.20 -1.47 -16.31
C SER A 157 -5.02 -0.57 -16.59
N LEU A 158 -4.70 0.33 -15.64
CA LEU A 158 -3.54 1.21 -15.73
C LEU A 158 -2.23 0.46 -16.06
N SER A 159 -2.00 -0.72 -15.48
CA SER A 159 -0.80 -1.51 -15.78
C SER A 159 -0.72 -1.95 -17.25
N SER A 160 -1.87 -2.20 -17.88
CA SER A 160 -1.95 -2.52 -19.32
C SER A 160 -1.51 -1.35 -20.19
N VAL A 161 -1.79 -0.10 -19.77
CA VAL A 161 -1.34 1.11 -20.48
C VAL A 161 0.18 1.21 -20.44
N PHE A 162 0.79 0.99 -19.28
CA PHE A 162 2.26 1.01 -19.15
C PHE A 162 2.95 -0.07 -19.99
N GLU A 163 2.39 -1.27 -20.07
CA GLU A 163 2.90 -2.31 -20.96
C GLU A 163 2.68 -1.96 -22.45
N ALA A 164 1.56 -1.32 -22.78
CA ALA A 164 1.28 -0.86 -24.13
C ALA A 164 2.29 0.20 -24.61
N VAL A 165 2.83 1.06 -23.72
CA VAL A 165 3.94 1.97 -24.07
C VAL A 165 5.15 1.19 -24.55
N GLY A 166 5.59 0.17 -23.82
CA GLY A 166 6.72 -0.67 -24.22
C GLY A 166 6.46 -1.45 -25.52
N ALA A 167 5.24 -1.93 -25.72
CA ALA A 167 4.84 -2.61 -26.94
C ALA A 167 4.80 -1.67 -28.15
N TYR A 168 4.34 -0.43 -27.98
CA TYR A 168 4.31 0.60 -29.02
C TYR A 168 5.73 1.03 -29.43
N GLU A 169 6.62 1.27 -28.46
CA GLU A 169 8.04 1.55 -28.72
C GLU A 169 8.74 0.40 -29.46
N ALA A 170 8.35 -0.84 -29.17
CA ALA A 170 8.85 -2.02 -29.87
C ALA A 170 8.15 -2.26 -31.24
N ASN A 171 7.30 -1.34 -31.72
CA ASN A 171 6.51 -1.44 -32.94
C ASN A 171 5.62 -2.71 -33.01
N LYS A 172 5.14 -3.19 -31.86
CA LYS A 172 4.30 -4.41 -31.75
C LYS A 172 2.80 -4.15 -31.83
N ILE A 173 2.35 -2.92 -31.56
CA ILE A 173 0.94 -2.49 -31.62
C ILE A 173 0.80 -1.21 -32.44
N SER A 174 -0.38 -0.97 -33.03
CA SER A 174 -0.64 0.25 -33.79
C SER A 174 -0.95 1.46 -32.89
N GLU A 175 -0.87 2.67 -33.44
CA GLU A 175 -1.28 3.89 -32.74
C GLU A 175 -2.77 3.86 -32.35
N GLU A 176 -3.63 3.30 -33.22
CA GLU A 176 -5.06 3.15 -32.93
C GLU A 176 -5.30 2.20 -31.75
N GLU A 177 -4.59 1.06 -31.71
CA GLU A 177 -4.67 0.11 -30.61
C GLU A 177 -4.13 0.70 -29.31
N PHE A 178 -3.01 1.42 -29.37
CA PHE A 178 -2.45 2.14 -28.22
C PHE A 178 -3.45 3.16 -27.66
N LYS A 179 -4.09 3.94 -28.55
CA LYS A 179 -5.09 4.94 -28.13
C LYS A 179 -6.35 4.30 -27.53
N ASP A 180 -6.78 3.17 -28.06
CA ASP A 180 -7.92 2.42 -27.50
C ASP A 180 -7.64 1.98 -26.06
N ILE A 181 -6.44 1.46 -25.80
CA ILE A 181 -6.00 1.04 -24.47
C ILE A 181 -5.95 2.24 -23.52
N GLU A 182 -5.35 3.37 -23.93
CA GLU A 182 -5.28 4.61 -23.14
C GLU A 182 -6.67 5.09 -22.72
N CYS A 183 -7.61 5.20 -23.68
CA CYS A 183 -8.95 5.73 -23.42
C CYS A 183 -9.85 4.79 -22.62
N SER A 184 -9.56 3.48 -22.62
CA SER A 184 -10.46 2.47 -22.04
C SER A 184 -10.01 1.95 -20.68
N ALA A 185 -8.76 2.16 -20.26
CA ALA A 185 -8.17 1.53 -19.07
C ALA A 185 -8.76 1.97 -17.72
N CYS A 186 -9.14 3.25 -17.59
CA CYS A 186 -9.59 3.88 -16.35
C CYS A 186 -10.99 4.51 -16.53
N PRO A 187 -12.07 3.72 -16.53
CA PRO A 187 -13.39 4.17 -16.99
C PRO A 187 -14.19 5.00 -15.97
N SER A 188 -13.75 5.11 -14.72
CA SER A 188 -14.53 5.72 -13.63
C SER A 188 -13.64 6.14 -12.46
N GLY A 189 -14.20 6.90 -11.51
CA GLY A 189 -13.53 7.18 -10.24
C GLY A 189 -13.34 5.93 -9.36
N GLY A 190 -12.28 5.95 -8.56
CA GLY A 190 -11.92 4.91 -7.59
C GLY A 190 -10.41 4.67 -7.52
N SER A 191 -9.94 3.90 -6.54
CA SER A 191 -8.55 3.43 -6.57
C SER A 191 -8.34 2.56 -7.80
N CYS A 192 -7.09 2.33 -8.20
CA CYS A 192 -6.77 1.45 -9.34
C CYS A 192 -7.51 0.11 -9.25
N SER A 193 -7.86 -0.54 -10.36
CA SER A 193 -8.76 -1.72 -10.36
C SER A 193 -8.11 -3.06 -9.96
N GLY A 194 -6.78 -3.15 -10.00
CA GLY A 194 -6.00 -4.35 -9.64
C GLY A 194 -5.54 -4.39 -8.18
N MET A 195 -4.85 -5.45 -7.77
CA MET A 195 -4.25 -5.61 -6.44
C MET A 195 -2.91 -4.87 -6.34
N PHE A 196 -2.98 -3.55 -6.50
CA PHE A 196 -1.89 -2.61 -6.19
C PHE A 196 -2.03 -2.11 -4.75
N THR A 197 -1.10 -1.27 -4.29
CA THR A 197 -1.01 -0.90 -2.86
C THR A 197 -2.30 -0.32 -2.29
N ALA A 198 -3.01 0.52 -3.04
CA ALA A 198 -4.29 1.10 -2.62
C ALA A 198 -5.30 0.02 -2.20
N ASN A 199 -5.52 -0.98 -3.07
CA ASN A 199 -6.46 -2.06 -2.78
C ASN A 199 -5.90 -3.06 -1.78
N SER A 200 -4.60 -3.34 -1.80
CA SER A 200 -3.96 -4.15 -0.76
C SER A 200 -4.22 -3.52 0.61
N MET A 201 -3.88 -2.24 0.82
CA MET A 201 -4.11 -1.56 2.09
C MET A 201 -5.59 -1.47 2.47
N ASN A 202 -6.50 -1.24 1.52
CA ASN A 202 -7.94 -1.24 1.79
C ASN A 202 -8.45 -2.62 2.25
N THR A 203 -7.93 -3.69 1.67
CA THR A 203 -8.16 -5.08 2.11
C THR A 203 -7.52 -5.35 3.46
N LEU A 204 -6.33 -4.80 3.75
CA LEU A 204 -5.67 -4.95 5.05
C LEU A 204 -6.43 -4.23 6.16
N CYS A 205 -7.11 -3.11 5.89
CA CYS A 205 -8.02 -2.50 6.87
C CYS A 205 -9.16 -3.44 7.28
N GLU A 206 -9.69 -4.23 6.35
CA GLU A 206 -10.71 -5.24 6.62
C GLU A 206 -10.14 -6.40 7.45
N ALA A 207 -8.93 -6.88 7.11
CA ALA A 207 -8.22 -7.94 7.81
C ALA A 207 -7.78 -7.56 9.23
N MET A 208 -7.37 -6.31 9.44
CA MET A 208 -7.07 -5.75 10.77
C MET A 208 -8.32 -5.52 11.61
N GLY A 209 -9.51 -5.62 11.02
CA GLY A 209 -10.79 -5.46 11.72
C GLY A 209 -11.24 -4.01 11.91
N ILE A 210 -10.52 -3.00 11.40
CA ILE A 210 -10.88 -1.57 11.53
C ILE A 210 -11.83 -1.05 10.45
N ALA A 211 -12.13 -1.88 9.45
CA ALA A 211 -13.12 -1.61 8.41
C ALA A 211 -14.23 -2.66 8.41
N LEU A 212 -15.37 -2.27 7.84
CA LEU A 212 -16.50 -3.16 7.61
C LEU A 212 -16.23 -4.11 6.44
N GLU A 213 -16.98 -5.22 6.41
CA GLU A 213 -16.94 -6.17 5.31
C GLU A 213 -17.19 -5.48 3.96
N GLY A 214 -16.41 -5.87 2.95
CA GLY A 214 -16.51 -5.32 1.60
C GLY A 214 -15.76 -4.01 1.40
N ASN A 215 -15.17 -3.42 2.44
CA ASN A 215 -14.38 -2.19 2.33
C ASN A 215 -13.30 -2.28 1.25
N GLY A 216 -12.57 -3.40 1.17
CA GLY A 216 -11.51 -3.58 0.18
C GLY A 216 -11.99 -3.82 -1.26
N THR A 217 -13.26 -4.22 -1.46
CA THR A 217 -13.68 -4.87 -2.71
C THR A 217 -14.90 -4.23 -3.39
N ILE A 218 -15.83 -3.60 -2.65
CA ILE A 218 -17.02 -2.96 -3.22
C ILE A 218 -16.59 -1.80 -4.13
N LEU A 219 -17.09 -1.74 -5.37
CA LEU A 219 -16.70 -0.68 -6.31
C LEU A 219 -17.04 0.72 -5.80
N ALA A 220 -16.18 1.68 -6.11
CA ALA A 220 -16.48 3.10 -6.00
C ALA A 220 -17.71 3.49 -6.83
N LEU A 221 -18.36 4.58 -6.44
CA LEU A 221 -19.54 5.17 -7.10
C LEU A 221 -20.71 4.17 -7.29
N SER A 222 -20.80 3.17 -6.43
CA SER A 222 -21.88 2.17 -6.43
C SER A 222 -22.86 2.40 -5.28
N LYS A 223 -24.11 1.94 -5.45
CA LYS A 223 -25.13 1.99 -4.39
C LYS A 223 -24.71 1.20 -3.15
N GLU A 224 -24.00 0.09 -3.35
CA GLU A 224 -23.48 -0.72 -2.25
C GLU A 224 -22.40 0.02 -1.46
N ARG A 225 -21.54 0.80 -2.13
CA ARG A 225 -20.57 1.68 -1.45
C ARG A 225 -21.27 2.77 -0.65
N GLU A 226 -22.33 3.39 -1.20
CA GLU A 226 -23.13 4.36 -0.43
C GLU A 226 -23.71 3.75 0.85
N GLU A 227 -24.24 2.53 0.78
CA GLU A 227 -24.74 1.84 1.97
C GLU A 227 -23.62 1.52 2.96
N LEU A 228 -22.44 1.12 2.48
CA LEU A 228 -21.26 0.91 3.34
C LEU A 228 -20.87 2.21 4.08
N LEU A 229 -20.87 3.35 3.40
CA LEU A 229 -20.60 4.67 4.01
C LEU A 229 -21.59 4.97 5.14
N ARG A 230 -22.89 4.73 4.91
CA ARG A 230 -23.92 4.93 5.92
C ARG A 230 -23.76 3.98 7.10
N LYS A 231 -23.48 2.70 6.85
CA LYS A 231 -23.18 1.71 7.91
C LYS A 231 -21.99 2.13 8.75
N ALA A 232 -20.90 2.58 8.12
CA ALA A 232 -19.71 3.05 8.84
C ALA A 232 -20.01 4.30 9.67
N ALA A 233 -20.78 5.24 9.13
CA ALA A 233 -21.21 6.46 9.82
C ALA A 233 -22.13 6.17 11.03
N ARG A 234 -23.07 5.22 10.91
CA ARG A 234 -23.86 4.75 12.07
C ARG A 234 -22.95 4.12 13.11
N ARG A 235 -22.06 3.23 12.67
CA ARG A 235 -21.19 2.47 13.55
C ARG A 235 -20.25 3.37 14.35
N ILE A 236 -19.66 4.40 13.74
CA ILE A 236 -18.76 5.31 14.47
C ILE A 236 -19.50 6.10 15.55
N CYS A 237 -20.77 6.47 15.33
CA CYS A 237 -21.59 7.12 16.36
C CYS A 237 -21.87 6.19 17.55
N GLU A 238 -22.18 4.91 17.29
CA GLU A 238 -22.43 3.91 18.34
C GLU A 238 -21.23 3.71 19.27
N ILE A 239 -20.01 3.76 18.72
CA ILE A 239 -18.77 3.47 19.46
C ILE A 239 -17.99 4.72 19.86
N ALA A 240 -18.49 5.92 19.57
CA ALA A 240 -17.70 7.15 19.65
C ALA A 240 -17.05 7.40 21.02
N LEU A 241 -17.65 6.89 22.08
CA LEU A 241 -17.19 7.03 23.47
C LEU A 241 -16.81 5.68 24.11
N ASP A 242 -16.81 4.60 23.34
CA ASP A 242 -16.48 3.27 23.83
C ASP A 242 -14.98 3.00 23.66
N GLU A 243 -14.28 3.02 24.79
CA GLU A 243 -12.84 2.81 24.92
C GLU A 243 -12.37 1.48 24.31
N ARG A 244 -13.23 0.45 24.25
CA ARG A 244 -12.89 -0.84 23.62
C ARG A 244 -12.55 -0.69 22.15
N PHE A 245 -13.09 0.32 21.47
CA PHE A 245 -12.91 0.54 20.03
C PHE A 245 -11.86 1.58 19.69
N LYS A 246 -11.10 2.08 20.66
CA LYS A 246 -9.87 2.82 20.38
C LYS A 246 -9.01 2.01 19.42
N ILE A 247 -8.48 2.67 18.39
CA ILE A 247 -7.82 1.96 17.28
C ILE A 247 -6.69 1.04 17.73
N LYS A 248 -5.92 1.37 18.79
CA LYS A 248 -4.86 0.49 19.33
C LYS A 248 -5.38 -0.77 20.03
N ASN A 249 -6.64 -0.78 20.47
CA ASN A 249 -7.28 -1.97 21.04
C ASN A 249 -7.74 -2.96 19.96
N ILE A 250 -7.86 -2.50 18.71
CA ILE A 250 -8.20 -3.34 17.55
C ILE A 250 -6.92 -3.73 16.81
N ILE A 251 -6.05 -2.76 16.47
CA ILE A 251 -4.76 -2.98 15.81
C ILE A 251 -3.73 -3.47 16.84
N THR A 252 -3.88 -4.74 17.22
CA THR A 252 -2.96 -5.50 18.08
C THR A 252 -2.02 -6.35 17.23
N GLN A 253 -1.06 -7.06 17.88
CA GLN A 253 -0.21 -8.05 17.20
C GLN A 253 -1.04 -9.06 16.39
N LYS A 254 -2.23 -9.44 16.89
CA LYS A 254 -3.14 -10.36 16.22
C LYS A 254 -3.68 -9.79 14.91
N ALA A 255 -4.12 -8.53 14.94
CA ALA A 255 -4.62 -7.84 13.76
C ALA A 255 -3.52 -7.63 12.71
N ILE A 256 -2.30 -7.28 13.14
CA ILE A 256 -1.14 -7.17 12.23
C ILE A 256 -0.84 -8.52 11.58
N ARG A 257 -0.85 -9.62 12.34
CA ARG A 257 -0.68 -10.98 11.80
C ARG A 257 -1.77 -11.33 10.79
N ASN A 258 -3.03 -11.05 11.11
CA ASN A 258 -4.16 -11.28 10.21
C ASN A 258 -4.00 -10.51 8.89
N ALA A 259 -3.59 -9.23 8.96
CA ALA A 259 -3.29 -8.44 7.77
C ALA A 259 -2.21 -9.11 6.92
N MET A 260 -1.08 -9.50 7.51
CA MET A 260 -0.01 -10.16 6.77
C MET A 260 -0.44 -11.50 6.15
N VAL A 261 -1.29 -12.27 6.84
CA VAL A 261 -1.85 -13.52 6.29
C VAL A 261 -2.71 -13.24 5.05
N VAL A 262 -3.60 -12.25 5.12
CA VAL A 262 -4.45 -11.88 3.99
C VAL A 262 -3.62 -11.35 2.82
N ASP A 263 -2.61 -10.53 3.11
CA ASP A 263 -1.70 -9.99 2.10
C ASP A 263 -0.98 -11.10 1.31
N MET A 264 -0.49 -12.11 2.02
CA MET A 264 0.16 -13.29 1.44
C MET A 264 -0.82 -14.16 0.65
N ALA A 265 -2.05 -14.32 1.14
CA ALA A 265 -3.10 -15.13 0.52
C ALA A 265 -3.61 -14.54 -0.81
N MET A 266 -3.55 -13.21 -0.94
CA MET A 266 -4.01 -12.46 -2.13
C MET A 266 -2.86 -11.94 -3.02
N GLY A 267 -1.61 -12.15 -2.61
CA GLY A 267 -0.43 -11.67 -3.34
C GLY A 267 -0.44 -10.16 -3.53
N GLY A 268 -0.51 -9.41 -2.41
CA GLY A 268 -0.58 -7.95 -2.41
C GLY A 268 0.63 -7.23 -3.00
N SER A 269 0.64 -5.91 -2.88
CA SER A 269 1.78 -5.06 -3.27
C SER A 269 2.97 -5.26 -2.33
N THR A 270 4.21 -5.24 -2.80
CA THR A 270 5.38 -5.26 -1.90
C THR A 270 5.43 -4.06 -0.96
N ASN A 271 4.80 -2.93 -1.34
CA ASN A 271 4.67 -1.73 -0.51
C ASN A 271 3.90 -1.99 0.80
N THR A 272 3.04 -3.02 0.87
CA THR A 272 2.34 -3.36 2.11
C THR A 272 3.32 -3.67 3.24
N ILE A 273 4.45 -4.34 2.94
CA ILE A 273 5.48 -4.63 3.94
C ILE A 273 6.01 -3.33 4.54
N LEU A 274 6.35 -2.35 3.69
CA LEU A 274 6.81 -1.04 4.12
C LEU A 274 5.78 -0.33 5.01
N HIS A 275 4.51 -0.35 4.60
CA HIS A 275 3.42 0.30 5.32
C HIS A 275 3.09 -0.41 6.64
N MET A 276 3.08 -1.74 6.67
CA MET A 276 2.77 -2.52 7.87
C MET A 276 3.91 -2.44 8.90
N LEU A 277 5.16 -2.32 8.46
CA LEU A 277 6.28 -2.00 9.36
C LEU A 277 6.08 -0.63 10.03
N ALA A 278 5.65 0.39 9.28
CA ALA A 278 5.33 1.71 9.84
C ALA A 278 4.12 1.67 10.80
N ILE A 279 3.01 1.06 10.37
CA ILE A 279 1.76 0.95 11.13
C ILE A 279 1.97 0.18 12.44
N SER A 280 2.69 -0.95 12.39
CA SER A 280 2.94 -1.78 13.58
C SER A 280 3.74 -1.04 14.66
N ARG A 281 4.65 -0.14 14.27
CA ARG A 281 5.39 0.73 15.20
C ARG A 281 4.50 1.76 15.84
N GLU A 282 3.68 2.45 15.07
CA GLU A 282 2.71 3.43 15.60
C GLU A 282 1.70 2.77 16.56
N ALA A 283 1.35 1.52 16.29
CA ALA A 283 0.52 0.69 17.15
C ALA A 283 1.24 0.19 18.42
N GLY A 284 2.57 0.25 18.50
CA GLY A 284 3.36 -0.25 19.61
C GLY A 284 3.52 -1.78 19.62
N VAL A 285 3.29 -2.44 18.49
CA VAL A 285 3.34 -3.90 18.30
C VAL A 285 4.21 -4.23 17.08
N ALA A 286 5.46 -3.77 17.13
CA ALA A 286 6.37 -3.75 15.98
C ALA A 286 6.53 -5.12 15.32
N LEU A 287 6.34 -5.16 14.00
CA LEU A 287 6.54 -6.33 13.15
C LEU A 287 8.03 -6.49 12.83
N ASP A 288 8.57 -7.69 13.04
CA ASP A 288 9.90 -8.05 12.51
C ASP A 288 9.74 -8.54 11.06
N ILE A 289 10.51 -7.95 10.15
CA ILE A 289 10.53 -8.33 8.74
C ILE A 289 10.97 -9.79 8.54
N LYS A 290 11.77 -10.35 9.46
CA LYS A 290 12.22 -11.75 9.43
C LYS A 290 11.08 -12.75 9.61
N ASP A 291 10.05 -12.39 10.37
CA ASP A 291 8.92 -13.26 10.66
C ASP A 291 8.00 -13.45 9.44
N LEU A 292 8.13 -12.58 8.43
CA LEU A 292 7.28 -12.63 7.24
C LEU A 292 7.48 -13.89 6.40
N ASN A 293 8.69 -14.45 6.38
CA ASN A 293 8.94 -15.70 5.68
C ASN A 293 8.27 -16.88 6.37
N PHE A 294 8.20 -16.86 7.71
CA PHE A 294 7.42 -17.86 8.45
C PHE A 294 5.93 -17.77 8.07
N ILE A 295 5.35 -16.56 8.07
CA ILE A 295 3.96 -16.35 7.64
C ILE A 295 3.75 -16.85 6.20
N SER A 296 4.61 -16.43 5.27
CA SER A 296 4.56 -16.83 3.85
C SER A 296 4.61 -18.35 3.68
N SER A 297 5.43 -19.07 4.47
CA SER A 297 5.52 -20.54 4.41
C SER A 297 4.25 -21.28 4.87
N LYS A 298 3.38 -20.61 5.64
CA LYS A 298 2.15 -21.18 6.21
C LYS A 298 0.88 -20.80 5.46
N VAL A 299 0.94 -19.83 4.57
CA VAL A 299 -0.23 -19.29 3.86
C VAL A 299 -0.20 -19.70 2.40
N ALA A 300 -1.31 -20.24 1.90
CA ALA A 300 -1.47 -20.55 0.49
C ALA A 300 -1.92 -19.29 -0.27
N HIS A 301 -1.36 -19.07 -1.46
CA HIS A 301 -1.78 -17.98 -2.34
C HIS A 301 -3.00 -18.43 -3.16
N ILE A 302 -4.18 -17.95 -2.77
CA ILE A 302 -5.47 -18.46 -3.27
C ILE A 302 -6.24 -17.48 -4.15
N ALA A 303 -5.92 -16.18 -4.09
CA ALA A 303 -6.54 -15.17 -4.93
C ALA A 303 -5.45 -14.44 -5.72
N LYS A 304 -5.35 -14.71 -7.03
CA LYS A 304 -4.38 -14.07 -7.93
C LYS A 304 -5.10 -13.01 -8.75
N ILE A 305 -4.69 -11.76 -8.59
CA ILE A 305 -5.37 -10.58 -9.16
C ILE A 305 -4.37 -9.80 -10.02
N ALA A 306 -4.84 -9.01 -10.98
CA ALA A 306 -4.01 -8.10 -11.77
C ALA A 306 -3.07 -7.29 -10.86
N PRO A 307 -1.76 -7.19 -11.18
CA PRO A 307 -1.12 -7.57 -12.44
C PRO A 307 -0.77 -9.06 -12.56
N SER A 308 -0.84 -9.83 -11.46
CA SER A 308 -0.36 -11.22 -11.42
C SER A 308 -1.25 -12.17 -12.24
N LEU A 309 -2.54 -11.85 -12.37
CA LEU A 309 -3.47 -12.47 -13.31
C LEU A 309 -4.33 -11.38 -13.96
N ASN A 310 -3.99 -11.01 -15.19
CA ASN A 310 -4.56 -9.86 -15.92
C ASN A 310 -6.05 -10.00 -16.32
N THR A 311 -6.68 -11.14 -16.03
CA THR A 311 -8.11 -11.39 -16.27
C THR A 311 -9.00 -11.17 -15.04
N VAL A 312 -8.39 -11.02 -13.85
CA VAL A 312 -9.08 -10.91 -12.56
C VAL A 312 -8.77 -9.58 -11.89
N TYR A 313 -9.80 -8.85 -11.51
CA TYR A 313 -9.72 -7.53 -10.86
C TYR A 313 -10.51 -7.52 -9.54
N MET A 314 -10.45 -6.42 -8.78
CA MET A 314 -11.09 -6.36 -7.45
C MET A 314 -12.62 -6.59 -7.47
N ASP A 315 -13.31 -6.18 -8.53
CA ASP A 315 -14.74 -6.44 -8.71
C ASP A 315 -15.05 -7.94 -8.85
N ASP A 316 -14.15 -8.70 -9.48
CA ASP A 316 -14.30 -10.15 -9.60
C ASP A 316 -14.12 -10.81 -8.21
N ILE A 317 -13.15 -10.35 -7.42
CA ILE A 317 -12.97 -10.80 -6.03
C ILE A 317 -14.20 -10.49 -5.18
N HIS A 318 -14.77 -9.30 -5.33
CA HIS A 318 -15.99 -8.92 -4.63
C HIS A 318 -17.14 -9.90 -4.92
N LYS A 319 -17.39 -10.17 -6.20
CA LYS A 319 -18.42 -11.12 -6.66
C LYS A 319 -18.16 -12.56 -6.19
N ALA A 320 -16.90 -12.96 -6.11
CA ALA A 320 -16.47 -14.28 -5.65
C ALA A 320 -16.60 -14.47 -4.11
N GLY A 321 -16.97 -13.44 -3.35
CA GLY A 321 -17.18 -13.52 -1.90
C GLY A 321 -16.32 -12.55 -1.07
N GLY A 322 -15.48 -11.74 -1.72
CA GLY A 322 -14.70 -10.69 -1.08
C GLY A 322 -13.57 -11.20 -0.17
N VAL A 323 -13.04 -10.32 0.66
CA VAL A 323 -11.93 -10.62 1.57
C VAL A 323 -12.37 -11.60 2.67
N SER A 324 -13.62 -11.52 3.13
CA SER A 324 -14.19 -12.50 4.06
C SER A 324 -14.08 -13.93 3.55
N ALA A 325 -14.37 -14.18 2.28
CA ALA A 325 -14.23 -15.52 1.69
C ALA A 325 -12.78 -16.02 1.68
N VAL A 326 -11.82 -15.13 1.39
CA VAL A 326 -10.38 -15.43 1.46
C VAL A 326 -9.99 -15.80 2.89
N MET A 327 -10.37 -15.00 3.88
CA MET A 327 -10.04 -15.25 5.29
C MET A 327 -10.68 -16.55 5.79
N ALA A 328 -11.94 -16.81 5.44
CA ALA A 328 -12.65 -18.03 5.83
C ALA A 328 -11.96 -19.29 5.25
N GLU A 329 -11.59 -19.26 3.96
CA GLU A 329 -10.89 -20.36 3.31
C GLU A 329 -9.52 -20.62 3.96
N ILE A 330 -8.73 -19.58 4.22
CA ILE A 330 -7.43 -19.73 4.90
C ILE A 330 -7.59 -20.25 6.33
N SER A 331 -8.65 -19.86 7.04
CA SER A 331 -8.93 -20.35 8.39
C SER A 331 -9.37 -21.82 8.44
N SER A 332 -9.85 -22.37 7.33
CA SER A 332 -10.30 -23.77 7.25
C SER A 332 -9.14 -24.78 7.24
N ARG A 333 -7.92 -24.31 6.98
CA ARG A 333 -6.72 -25.14 6.93
C ARG A 333 -6.28 -25.57 8.34
N GLU A 334 -5.90 -26.84 8.49
CA GLU A 334 -5.25 -27.31 9.70
C GLU A 334 -3.94 -26.53 9.96
N GLY A 335 -3.74 -26.06 11.20
CA GLY A 335 -2.60 -25.21 11.55
C GLY A 335 -2.66 -23.80 10.97
N HIS A 336 -3.86 -23.26 10.68
CA HIS A 336 -4.03 -21.88 10.27
C HIS A 336 -3.36 -20.91 11.26
N ILE A 337 -2.86 -19.81 10.73
CA ILE A 337 -2.17 -18.78 11.51
C ILE A 337 -2.99 -17.48 11.65
N LEU A 338 -4.23 -17.48 11.17
CA LEU A 338 -5.21 -16.43 11.46
C LEU A 338 -5.60 -16.47 12.94
N GLU A 339 -5.59 -15.30 13.55
CA GLU A 339 -5.98 -15.03 14.93
C GLU A 339 -7.48 -14.71 14.95
N LEU A 340 -8.30 -15.76 15.05
CA LEU A 340 -9.75 -15.68 14.86
C LEU A 340 -10.48 -14.97 16.01
N ASP A 341 -9.87 -14.86 17.19
CA ASP A 341 -10.44 -14.16 18.34
C ASP A 341 -10.15 -12.65 18.34
N ALA A 342 -9.48 -12.13 17.31
CA ALA A 342 -9.21 -10.70 17.17
C ALA A 342 -10.52 -9.89 17.14
N LEU A 343 -10.58 -8.83 17.95
CA LEU A 343 -11.71 -7.89 17.97
C LEU A 343 -11.81 -7.16 16.63
N THR A 344 -13.03 -6.96 16.15
CA THR A 344 -13.29 -6.14 14.98
C THR A 344 -14.16 -4.93 15.31
N ILE A 345 -14.21 -3.93 14.43
CA ILE A 345 -14.89 -2.66 14.64
C ILE A 345 -16.39 -2.83 14.84
N THR A 346 -16.99 -3.93 14.36
CA THR A 346 -18.40 -4.30 14.57
C THR A 346 -18.67 -4.79 16.00
N GLY A 347 -17.64 -5.09 16.78
CA GLY A 347 -17.74 -5.57 18.18
C GLY A 347 -17.71 -7.08 18.33
N GLU A 348 -17.70 -7.81 17.21
CA GLU A 348 -17.57 -9.26 17.16
C GLU A 348 -16.12 -9.69 16.96
N SER A 349 -15.84 -10.98 17.21
CA SER A 349 -14.56 -11.60 16.87
C SER A 349 -14.43 -11.78 15.36
N LEU A 350 -13.20 -11.91 14.85
CA LEU A 350 -12.99 -12.25 13.44
C LEU A 350 -13.67 -13.59 13.09
N GLN A 351 -13.69 -14.56 14.00
CA GLN A 351 -14.38 -15.84 13.81
C GLN A 351 -15.87 -15.66 13.51
N ASP A 352 -16.54 -14.82 14.29
CA ASP A 352 -17.99 -14.56 14.15
C ASP A 352 -18.29 -13.90 12.80
N ARG A 353 -17.47 -12.92 12.40
CA ARG A 353 -17.55 -12.25 11.10
C ARG A 353 -17.46 -13.26 9.94
N LEU A 354 -16.59 -14.26 10.06
CA LEU A 354 -16.32 -15.23 8.99
C LEU A 354 -17.32 -16.38 8.92
N LYS A 355 -18.20 -16.55 9.91
CA LYS A 355 -19.08 -17.72 10.06
C LYS A 355 -19.92 -18.05 8.81
N ASN A 356 -20.36 -17.03 8.08
CA ASN A 356 -21.20 -17.17 6.90
C ASN A 356 -20.46 -16.87 5.58
N ALA A 357 -19.17 -16.54 5.65
CA ALA A 357 -18.37 -16.21 4.48
C ALA A 357 -18.06 -17.49 3.69
N LYS A 358 -18.27 -17.42 2.36
CA LYS A 358 -18.07 -18.56 1.45
C LYS A 358 -17.52 -18.08 0.12
N ILE A 359 -16.68 -18.90 -0.48
CA ILE A 359 -16.27 -18.73 -1.88
C ILE A 359 -17.51 -18.99 -2.75
N LYS A 360 -17.85 -18.00 -3.58
CA LYS A 360 -18.96 -18.06 -4.54
C LYS A 360 -18.49 -18.46 -5.94
N ASP A 361 -17.21 -18.26 -6.24
CA ASP A 361 -16.58 -18.61 -7.51
C ASP A 361 -15.14 -19.11 -7.29
N GLU A 362 -14.95 -20.43 -7.41
CA GLU A 362 -13.66 -21.10 -7.20
C GLU A 362 -12.64 -20.82 -8.32
N THR A 363 -13.08 -20.26 -9.45
CA THR A 363 -12.17 -19.85 -10.55
C THR A 363 -11.46 -18.53 -10.25
N ILE A 364 -12.03 -17.73 -9.33
CA ILE A 364 -11.54 -16.42 -8.92
C ILE A 364 -10.83 -16.49 -7.56
N ILE A 365 -11.45 -17.13 -6.56
CA ILE A 365 -10.84 -17.41 -5.25
C ILE A 365 -10.72 -18.93 -5.13
N ARG A 366 -9.51 -19.46 -5.17
CA ARG A 366 -9.29 -20.91 -5.09
C ARG A 366 -9.37 -21.42 -3.66
N LYS A 367 -9.64 -22.71 -3.51
CA LYS A 367 -9.43 -23.43 -2.25
C LYS A 367 -7.94 -23.66 -1.98
N VAL A 368 -7.57 -23.85 -0.72
CA VAL A 368 -6.18 -24.15 -0.29
C VAL A 368 -5.63 -25.38 -1.01
N ASP A 369 -6.46 -26.40 -1.25
CA ASP A 369 -6.07 -27.63 -1.93
C ASP A 369 -5.64 -27.39 -3.37
N ASN A 370 -6.29 -26.46 -4.07
CA ASN A 370 -5.99 -26.07 -5.45
C ASN A 370 -5.39 -24.65 -5.55
N ALA A 371 -4.70 -24.18 -4.51
CA ALA A 371 -4.09 -22.86 -4.48
C ALA A 371 -3.11 -22.64 -5.64
N TYR A 372 -2.91 -21.39 -6.07
CA TYR A 372 -1.92 -21.04 -7.09
C TYR A 372 -0.49 -21.38 -6.64
N SER A 373 -0.24 -21.28 -5.34
CA SER A 373 1.00 -21.68 -4.68
C SER A 373 0.68 -22.11 -3.25
N LYS A 374 1.44 -23.09 -2.75
CA LYS A 374 1.33 -23.57 -1.35
C LYS A 374 1.98 -22.63 -0.33
N VAL A 375 2.76 -21.66 -0.82
CA VAL A 375 3.36 -20.56 -0.05
C VAL A 375 2.82 -19.21 -0.53
N GLY A 376 2.96 -18.19 0.32
CA GLY A 376 2.42 -16.85 0.13
C GLY A 376 2.97 -16.12 -1.10
N GLY A 377 2.24 -15.09 -1.53
CA GLY A 377 2.54 -14.29 -2.72
C GLY A 377 3.66 -13.26 -2.56
N LEU A 378 4.29 -13.17 -1.38
CA LEU A 378 5.44 -12.31 -1.09
C LEU A 378 6.54 -13.11 -0.35
N ALA A 379 7.78 -12.65 -0.47
CA ALA A 379 8.92 -13.17 0.28
C ALA A 379 9.90 -12.05 0.63
N VAL A 380 10.63 -12.24 1.73
CA VAL A 380 11.74 -11.38 2.15
C VAL A 380 13.04 -12.14 1.91
N LEU A 381 13.98 -11.55 1.18
CA LEU A 381 15.29 -12.15 0.94
C LEU A 381 16.35 -11.47 1.80
N PHE A 382 17.34 -12.25 2.23
CA PHE A 382 18.48 -11.78 3.03
C PHE A 382 19.80 -12.24 2.41
N GLY A 383 20.89 -11.58 2.75
CA GLY A 383 22.24 -11.96 2.34
C GLY A 383 23.16 -10.76 2.35
N ASN A 384 24.37 -10.90 1.80
CA ASN A 384 25.35 -9.80 1.85
C ASN A 384 24.86 -8.56 1.07
N LEU A 385 23.97 -8.74 0.09
CA LEU A 385 23.42 -7.64 -0.70
C LEU A 385 22.28 -6.91 0.02
N ALA A 386 21.57 -7.59 0.91
CA ALA A 386 20.42 -7.08 1.66
C ALA A 386 20.45 -7.58 3.11
N GLU A 387 21.43 -7.11 3.89
CA GLU A 387 21.66 -7.55 5.27
C GLU A 387 20.45 -7.30 6.19
N GLN A 388 19.67 -6.26 5.90
CA GLN A 388 18.44 -5.90 6.63
C GLN A 388 17.16 -6.34 5.90
N GLY A 389 17.31 -7.06 4.80
CA GLY A 389 16.23 -7.61 4.00
C GLY A 389 15.88 -6.79 2.76
N CYS A 390 15.25 -7.45 1.80
CA CYS A 390 14.60 -6.88 0.63
C CYS A 390 13.33 -7.68 0.31
N VAL A 391 12.42 -7.13 -0.51
CA VAL A 391 11.10 -7.72 -0.73
C VAL A 391 10.91 -8.09 -2.21
N VAL A 392 10.35 -9.28 -2.45
CA VAL A 392 9.98 -9.75 -3.78
C VAL A 392 8.53 -10.26 -3.79
N LYS A 393 7.80 -9.94 -4.86
CA LYS A 393 6.45 -10.48 -5.10
C LYS A 393 6.55 -11.82 -5.82
N THR A 394 6.56 -12.90 -5.05
CA THR A 394 6.65 -14.28 -5.58
C THR A 394 5.47 -14.63 -6.49
N ALA A 395 4.29 -14.04 -6.26
CA ALA A 395 3.10 -14.20 -7.11
C ALA A 395 3.26 -13.63 -8.54
N GLY A 396 4.18 -12.68 -8.71
CA GLY A 396 4.47 -11.99 -9.96
C GLY A 396 5.63 -12.58 -10.77
N ILE A 397 6.39 -13.52 -10.21
CA ILE A 397 7.55 -14.11 -10.89
C ILE A 397 7.08 -14.90 -12.12
N THR A 398 7.62 -14.52 -13.26
CA THR A 398 7.52 -15.25 -14.53
C THR A 398 8.90 -15.83 -14.81
N GLY A 399 9.05 -17.15 -14.83
CA GLY A 399 10.36 -17.80 -15.02
C GLY A 399 10.89 -18.49 -13.76
N GLU A 400 12.21 -18.60 -13.66
CA GLU A 400 12.88 -19.31 -12.58
C GLU A 400 12.89 -18.50 -11.27
N ARG A 401 12.78 -19.23 -10.14
CA ARG A 401 12.84 -18.67 -8.78
C ARG A 401 14.26 -18.59 -8.23
N LYS A 402 15.20 -19.20 -8.96
CA LYS A 402 16.63 -19.09 -8.76
C LYS A 402 17.21 -18.39 -9.97
N PHE A 403 18.02 -17.37 -9.75
CA PHE A 403 18.59 -16.59 -10.83
C PHE A 403 20.03 -16.23 -10.51
N LYS A 404 20.89 -16.37 -11.50
CA LYS A 404 22.31 -16.03 -11.39
C LYS A 404 22.72 -15.26 -12.64
N GLY A 405 23.21 -14.05 -12.46
CA GLY A 405 23.47 -13.14 -13.57
C GLY A 405 24.52 -12.08 -13.27
N LYS A 406 24.91 -11.33 -14.30
CA LYS A 406 25.89 -10.24 -14.19
C LYS A 406 25.17 -8.91 -13.98
N ALA A 407 25.70 -8.10 -13.06
CA ALA A 407 25.14 -6.80 -12.73
C ALA A 407 25.31 -5.82 -13.90
N VAL A 408 24.23 -5.10 -14.22
CA VAL A 408 24.23 -3.91 -15.06
C VAL A 408 23.69 -2.76 -14.20
N CYS A 409 24.59 -1.88 -13.77
CA CYS A 409 24.33 -0.88 -12.74
C CYS A 409 23.92 0.47 -13.34
N PHE A 410 22.93 1.09 -12.70
CA PHE A 410 22.42 2.44 -13.00
C PHE A 410 22.25 3.23 -11.70
N ASN A 411 22.58 4.51 -11.73
CA ASN A 411 22.51 5.39 -10.55
C ASN A 411 21.19 6.18 -10.46
N SER A 412 20.26 5.93 -11.39
CA SER A 412 18.92 6.47 -11.37
C SER A 412 17.97 5.67 -12.27
N GLN A 413 16.66 5.82 -12.04
CA GLN A 413 15.62 5.33 -12.93
C GLN A 413 15.81 5.83 -14.37
N ASP A 414 16.15 7.11 -14.55
CA ASP A 414 16.32 7.71 -15.89
C ASP A 414 17.48 7.09 -16.67
N GLU A 415 18.59 6.81 -15.98
CA GLU A 415 19.73 6.08 -16.56
C GLU A 415 19.32 4.65 -16.93
N ALA A 416 18.58 3.97 -16.05
CA ALA A 416 18.10 2.62 -16.29
C ALA A 416 17.17 2.55 -17.50
N ILE A 417 16.19 3.45 -17.61
CA ILE A 417 15.28 3.54 -18.76
C ILE A 417 16.07 3.71 -20.06
N LYS A 418 17.00 4.67 -20.10
CA LYS A 418 17.85 4.92 -21.28
C LYS A 418 18.73 3.72 -21.61
N GLY A 419 19.28 3.04 -20.60
CA GLY A 419 20.11 1.86 -20.75
C GLY A 419 19.35 0.66 -21.30
N ILE A 420 18.13 0.41 -20.78
CA ILE A 420 17.25 -0.68 -21.22
C ILE A 420 16.83 -0.46 -22.68
N ILE A 421 16.36 0.75 -23.03
CA ILE A 421 15.93 1.07 -24.41
C ILE A 421 17.10 0.91 -25.41
N LYS A 422 18.32 1.25 -25.00
CA LYS A 422 19.53 1.09 -25.84
C LYS A 422 20.08 -0.34 -25.87
N GLY A 423 19.44 -1.30 -25.21
CA GLY A 423 19.87 -2.71 -25.19
C GLY A 423 21.12 -2.97 -24.34
N LYS A 424 21.43 -2.11 -23.35
CA LYS A 424 22.53 -2.37 -22.40
C LYS A 424 22.23 -3.58 -21.51
N VAL A 425 20.95 -3.82 -21.20
CA VAL A 425 20.48 -4.97 -20.42
C VAL A 425 20.10 -6.09 -21.38
N GLN A 426 20.68 -7.27 -21.16
CA GLN A 426 20.50 -8.46 -21.99
C GLN A 426 19.98 -9.64 -21.17
N LYS A 427 19.55 -10.70 -21.86
CA LYS A 427 19.14 -11.96 -21.24
C LYS A 427 20.26 -12.51 -20.35
N GLY A 428 19.92 -12.87 -19.11
CA GLY A 428 20.85 -13.36 -18.09
C GLY A 428 21.44 -12.26 -17.20
N ASP A 429 21.14 -10.99 -17.46
CA ASP A 429 21.63 -9.88 -16.63
C ASP A 429 20.77 -9.65 -15.38
N VAL A 430 21.38 -8.99 -14.40
CA VAL A 430 20.73 -8.40 -13.24
C VAL A 430 20.79 -6.89 -13.37
N CYS A 431 19.67 -6.26 -13.69
CA CYS A 431 19.55 -4.81 -13.77
C CYS A 431 19.49 -4.21 -12.35
N VAL A 432 20.52 -3.46 -11.96
CA VAL A 432 20.66 -2.88 -10.62
C VAL A 432 20.42 -1.38 -10.71
N ILE A 433 19.36 -0.88 -10.05
CA ILE A 433 19.01 0.54 -10.00
C ILE A 433 19.21 1.02 -8.56
N ARG A 434 20.23 1.84 -8.33
CA ARG A 434 20.62 2.29 -6.98
C ARG A 434 20.45 3.79 -6.80
N TYR A 435 20.50 4.22 -5.54
CA TYR A 435 20.23 5.60 -5.11
C TYR A 435 18.78 6.02 -5.33
N GLU A 436 17.87 5.04 -5.27
CA GLU A 436 16.43 5.26 -5.36
C GLU A 436 15.73 4.96 -4.04
N GLY A 437 16.49 4.72 -2.96
CA GLY A 437 15.99 4.49 -1.60
C GLY A 437 15.41 5.74 -0.91
N PRO A 438 14.95 5.60 0.35
CA PRO A 438 14.38 6.70 1.12
C PRO A 438 15.26 7.96 1.18
N LYS A 439 16.56 7.80 1.40
CA LYS A 439 17.53 8.91 1.45
C LYS A 439 18.16 9.20 0.09
N GLY A 440 18.48 8.16 -0.69
CA GLY A 440 19.16 8.29 -1.98
C GLY A 440 18.32 8.98 -3.05
N GLY A 441 17.03 8.63 -3.12
CA GLY A 441 16.08 9.17 -4.10
C GLY A 441 16.04 10.71 -4.11
N PRO A 442 15.74 11.36 -2.96
CA PRO A 442 15.05 10.87 -1.76
C PRO A 442 13.56 10.63 -2.01
N GLY A 443 12.89 9.96 -1.07
CA GLY A 443 11.45 9.67 -1.16
C GLY A 443 11.12 8.28 -1.70
N MET A 444 12.14 7.44 -1.91
CA MET A 444 11.99 6.04 -2.28
C MET A 444 11.03 5.85 -3.47
N GLN A 445 11.35 6.42 -4.63
CA GLN A 445 10.38 6.48 -5.73
C GLN A 445 9.91 5.10 -6.22
N GLU A 446 8.66 5.06 -6.66
CA GLU A 446 8.06 3.84 -7.21
C GLU A 446 8.32 3.77 -8.72
N MET A 447 8.98 2.68 -9.12
CA MET A 447 9.42 2.46 -10.49
C MET A 447 8.54 1.40 -11.16
N LEU A 448 7.83 1.81 -12.21
CA LEU A 448 7.11 0.89 -13.09
C LEU A 448 7.78 0.82 -14.47
N SER A 449 8.20 1.96 -15.02
CA SER A 449 8.74 2.05 -16.37
C SER A 449 9.90 1.08 -16.66
N PRO A 450 10.93 0.92 -15.79
CA PRO A 450 11.99 -0.07 -16.04
C PRO A 450 11.44 -1.49 -16.18
N THR A 451 10.49 -1.87 -15.31
CA THR A 451 9.90 -3.20 -15.31
C THR A 451 9.00 -3.43 -16.53
N SER A 452 8.18 -2.45 -16.90
CA SER A 452 7.31 -2.50 -18.08
C SER A 452 8.10 -2.55 -19.38
N LEU A 453 9.22 -1.83 -19.48
CA LEU A 453 10.11 -1.88 -20.65
C LEU A 453 10.73 -3.27 -20.82
N ILE A 454 11.28 -3.86 -19.74
CA ILE A 454 11.83 -5.22 -19.77
C ILE A 454 10.76 -6.24 -20.19
N MET A 455 9.53 -6.13 -19.67
CA MET A 455 8.41 -6.99 -20.08
C MET A 455 8.02 -6.78 -21.55
N GLY A 456 7.86 -5.52 -22.00
CA GLY A 456 7.49 -5.17 -23.37
C GLY A 456 8.52 -5.60 -24.41
N MET A 457 9.80 -5.59 -24.04
CA MET A 457 10.92 -6.09 -24.84
C MET A 457 11.01 -7.63 -24.85
N GLY A 458 10.23 -8.33 -24.02
CA GLY A 458 10.21 -9.80 -23.95
C GLY A 458 11.31 -10.41 -23.08
N LEU A 459 11.96 -9.60 -22.22
CA LEU A 459 13.05 -10.02 -21.34
C LEU A 459 12.58 -10.41 -19.92
N GLY A 460 11.27 -10.37 -19.64
CA GLY A 460 10.71 -10.50 -18.30
C GLY A 460 10.99 -11.81 -17.54
N ALA A 461 11.24 -12.91 -18.26
CA ALA A 461 11.60 -14.19 -17.65
C ALA A 461 13.12 -14.43 -17.57
N ASP A 462 13.90 -13.54 -18.18
CA ASP A 462 15.31 -13.71 -18.47
C ASP A 462 16.20 -12.68 -17.75
N VAL A 463 15.61 -11.67 -17.11
CA VAL A 463 16.31 -10.57 -16.43
C VAL A 463 15.74 -10.40 -15.03
N ALA A 464 16.62 -10.25 -14.04
CA ALA A 464 16.25 -9.80 -12.71
C ALA A 464 16.40 -8.28 -12.58
N LEU A 465 15.51 -7.64 -11.82
CA LEU A 465 15.65 -6.22 -11.44
C LEU A 465 15.84 -6.11 -9.93
N ILE A 466 16.81 -5.31 -9.49
CA ILE A 466 17.10 -5.05 -8.08
C ILE A 466 17.18 -3.54 -7.85
N THR A 467 16.59 -3.08 -6.74
CA THR A 467 16.71 -1.67 -6.32
C THR A 467 16.61 -1.48 -4.80
N ASP A 468 17.25 -0.41 -4.31
CA ASP A 468 17.03 0.14 -2.97
C ASP A 468 15.75 1.00 -2.89
N GLY A 469 15.14 1.35 -4.03
CA GLY A 469 13.83 1.97 -4.15
C GLY A 469 12.67 0.95 -4.12
N ARG A 470 11.57 1.27 -4.82
CA ARG A 470 10.36 0.43 -4.87
C ARG A 470 10.02 0.08 -6.31
N PHE A 471 9.62 -1.16 -6.55
CA PHE A 471 8.91 -1.52 -7.77
C PHE A 471 7.41 -1.43 -7.53
N SER A 472 6.68 -1.10 -8.58
CA SER A 472 5.24 -0.95 -8.42
C SER A 472 4.55 -2.28 -8.13
N GLY A 473 3.42 -2.23 -7.42
CA GLY A 473 2.55 -3.39 -7.26
C GLY A 473 2.06 -3.98 -8.60
N ALA A 474 2.22 -3.24 -9.70
CA ALA A 474 1.95 -3.62 -11.09
C ALA A 474 3.03 -4.47 -11.77
N THR A 475 4.17 -4.67 -11.12
CA THR A 475 5.34 -5.35 -11.71
C THR A 475 5.15 -6.87 -11.85
N ARG A 476 5.73 -7.42 -12.92
CA ARG A 476 5.88 -8.86 -13.21
C ARG A 476 7.37 -9.21 -13.36
N GLY A 477 7.70 -10.50 -13.27
CA GLY A 477 9.08 -10.98 -13.31
C GLY A 477 9.78 -10.94 -11.96
N LEU A 478 11.09 -11.23 -11.96
CA LEU A 478 11.92 -11.24 -10.76
C LEU A 478 12.39 -9.81 -10.41
N SER A 479 11.49 -9.05 -9.76
CA SER A 479 11.74 -7.66 -9.37
C SER A 479 11.81 -7.53 -7.85
N ILE A 480 12.98 -7.14 -7.35
CA ILE A 480 13.33 -7.08 -5.93
C ILE A 480 13.54 -5.62 -5.53
N GLY A 481 12.67 -5.12 -4.65
CA GLY A 481 12.78 -3.76 -4.11
C GLY A 481 13.22 -3.76 -2.65
N HIS A 482 13.35 -2.56 -2.09
CA HIS A 482 13.57 -2.33 -0.66
C HIS A 482 14.91 -2.85 -0.14
N VAL A 483 15.91 -3.02 -1.01
CA VAL A 483 17.24 -3.47 -0.58
C VAL A 483 17.76 -2.56 0.53
N SER A 484 17.95 -3.14 1.71
CA SER A 484 18.34 -2.45 2.93
C SER A 484 19.62 -3.09 3.51
N PRO A 485 20.64 -2.31 3.89
CA PRO A 485 20.74 -0.85 3.81
C PRO A 485 20.72 -0.33 2.36
N GLU A 486 20.15 0.87 2.14
CA GLU A 486 20.12 1.50 0.82
C GLU A 486 21.53 1.95 0.38
N ALA A 487 21.73 2.25 -0.91
CA ALA A 487 23.02 2.71 -1.42
C ALA A 487 23.49 3.99 -0.72
N ALA A 488 22.56 4.89 -0.37
CA ALA A 488 22.85 6.12 0.35
C ALA A 488 23.36 5.92 1.79
N GLU A 489 23.12 4.75 2.36
CA GLU A 489 23.62 4.35 3.67
C GLU A 489 24.93 3.55 3.58
N GLY A 490 25.50 3.40 2.38
CA GLY A 490 26.69 2.58 2.15
C GLY A 490 26.40 1.07 2.09
N GLY A 491 25.15 0.68 1.85
CA GLY A 491 24.78 -0.72 1.60
C GLY A 491 25.50 -1.30 0.38
N LEU A 492 25.68 -2.63 0.35
CA LEU A 492 26.46 -3.30 -0.70
C LEU A 492 25.95 -3.01 -2.13
N ILE A 493 24.64 -2.77 -2.29
CA ILE A 493 24.03 -2.36 -3.56
C ILE A 493 24.67 -1.08 -4.14
N GLY A 494 25.10 -0.15 -3.27
CA GLY A 494 25.82 1.07 -3.66
C GLY A 494 27.23 0.80 -4.21
N LEU A 495 27.81 -0.36 -3.89
CA LEU A 495 29.19 -0.72 -4.19
C LEU A 495 29.34 -1.65 -5.40
N LEU A 496 28.22 -2.13 -5.96
CA LEU A 496 28.23 -2.99 -7.14
C LEU A 496 28.82 -2.26 -8.36
N LYS A 497 29.48 -3.03 -9.21
CA LYS A 497 30.07 -2.61 -10.49
C LYS A 497 29.51 -3.49 -11.61
N ASP A 498 29.48 -2.96 -12.83
CA ASP A 498 29.09 -3.73 -14.01
C ASP A 498 29.92 -5.03 -14.11
N GLY A 499 29.26 -6.17 -14.30
CA GLY A 499 29.91 -7.48 -14.38
C GLY A 499 30.07 -8.24 -13.06
N ASP A 500 29.78 -7.63 -11.90
CA ASP A 500 29.69 -8.38 -10.64
C ASP A 500 28.60 -9.45 -10.76
N GLU A 501 28.83 -10.63 -10.19
CA GLU A 501 27.86 -11.71 -10.25
C GLU A 501 26.93 -11.68 -9.04
N ILE A 502 25.63 -11.80 -9.29
CA ILE A 502 24.59 -11.79 -8.26
C ILE A 502 23.82 -13.11 -8.34
N GLU A 503 23.58 -13.71 -7.19
CA GLU A 503 22.82 -14.94 -7.01
C GLU A 503 21.59 -14.67 -6.15
N ILE A 504 20.43 -15.05 -6.67
CA ILE A 504 19.12 -14.90 -6.04
C ILE A 504 18.52 -16.29 -5.92
N ASP A 505 18.11 -16.68 -4.71
CA ASP A 505 17.33 -17.88 -4.48
C ASP A 505 16.10 -17.54 -3.63
N VAL A 506 14.95 -17.40 -4.30
CA VAL A 506 13.69 -17.03 -3.65
C VAL A 506 13.18 -18.15 -2.73
N ASP A 507 13.52 -19.40 -3.02
CA ASP A 507 13.08 -20.56 -2.22
C ASP A 507 13.93 -20.74 -0.96
N ALA A 508 15.22 -20.39 -1.03
CA ALA A 508 16.10 -20.32 0.13
C ALA A 508 16.04 -18.97 0.88
N TYR A 509 15.27 -18.00 0.37
CA TYR A 509 15.19 -16.62 0.88
C TYR A 509 16.54 -15.88 0.89
N THR A 510 17.38 -16.11 -0.13
CA THR A 510 18.73 -15.53 -0.21
C THR A 510 18.97 -14.62 -1.40
N ILE A 511 19.82 -13.61 -1.19
CA ILE A 511 20.31 -12.69 -2.22
C ILE A 511 21.75 -12.27 -1.92
N ASN A 512 22.70 -12.64 -2.79
CA ASN A 512 24.11 -12.40 -2.57
C ASN A 512 24.83 -11.86 -3.82
N ALA A 513 25.78 -10.96 -3.61
CA ALA A 513 26.80 -10.65 -4.60
C ALA A 513 28.01 -11.57 -4.37
N ASN A 514 28.48 -12.25 -5.41
CA ASN A 514 29.61 -13.16 -5.37
C ASN A 514 30.94 -12.38 -5.39
N LEU A 515 31.17 -11.64 -4.33
CA LEU A 515 32.38 -10.86 -4.05
C LEU A 515 33.05 -11.39 -2.79
N SER A 516 34.38 -11.34 -2.74
CA SER A 516 35.12 -11.65 -1.51
C SER A 516 34.97 -10.54 -0.48
N ASP A 517 35.09 -10.89 0.80
CA ASP A 517 35.04 -9.91 1.90
C ASP A 517 36.15 -8.84 1.77
N GLU A 518 37.30 -9.21 1.21
CA GLU A 518 38.41 -8.30 0.92
C GLU A 518 38.00 -7.23 -0.11
N GLU A 519 37.36 -7.63 -1.21
CA GLU A 519 36.90 -6.71 -2.25
C GLU A 519 35.75 -5.83 -1.73
N ILE A 520 34.82 -6.39 -0.95
CA ILE A 520 33.74 -5.62 -0.33
C ILE A 520 34.32 -4.56 0.61
N THR A 521 35.28 -4.94 1.47
CA THR A 521 35.93 -4.04 2.42
C THR A 521 36.69 -2.93 1.70
N LYS A 522 37.44 -3.27 0.65
CA LYS A 522 38.12 -2.29 -0.20
C LYS A 522 37.14 -1.28 -0.79
N ARG A 523 36.04 -1.74 -1.39
CA ARG A 523 35.01 -0.85 -1.96
C ARG A 523 34.32 0.00 -0.91
N LYS A 524 34.06 -0.52 0.29
CA LYS A 524 33.51 0.25 1.41
C LYS A 524 34.44 1.39 1.82
N ASN A 525 35.74 1.15 1.89
CA ASN A 525 36.74 2.17 2.24
C ASN A 525 36.90 3.25 1.15
N GLU A 526 36.69 2.89 -0.11
CA GLU A 526 36.75 3.81 -1.25
C GLU A 526 35.41 4.52 -1.52
N PHE A 527 34.34 4.16 -0.81
CA PHE A 527 32.99 4.64 -1.11
C PHE A 527 32.82 6.12 -0.78
N VAL A 528 32.41 6.88 -1.80
CA VAL A 528 31.98 8.26 -1.65
C VAL A 528 30.56 8.36 -2.18
N MET A 529 29.62 8.69 -1.29
CA MET A 529 28.22 8.86 -1.64
C MET A 529 28.05 9.95 -2.72
N PRO A 530 27.47 9.63 -3.90
CA PRO A 530 27.17 10.63 -4.91
C PRO A 530 26.28 11.75 -4.35
N GLN A 531 26.69 13.00 -4.55
CA GLN A 531 25.90 14.16 -4.14
C GLN A 531 24.78 14.40 -5.15
N LYS A 532 23.53 14.19 -4.74
CA LYS A 532 22.33 14.56 -5.51
C LYS A 532 21.75 15.85 -4.91
N GLU A 533 21.63 16.89 -5.72
CA GLU A 533 21.07 18.16 -5.25
C GLU A 533 19.55 18.03 -5.01
N VAL A 534 19.13 18.10 -3.75
CA VAL A 534 17.71 18.11 -3.36
C VAL A 534 17.25 19.55 -3.16
N LYS A 535 16.57 20.12 -4.15
CA LYS A 535 16.12 21.53 -4.13
C LYS A 535 14.99 21.81 -3.13
N SER A 536 14.11 20.84 -2.93
CA SER A 536 12.94 20.96 -2.07
C SER A 536 13.28 20.98 -0.58
N ARG A 537 12.76 21.96 0.15
CA ARG A 537 12.91 22.01 1.63
C ARG A 537 12.28 20.79 2.28
N TRP A 538 11.10 20.38 1.82
CA TRP A 538 10.40 19.22 2.35
C TRP A 538 11.20 17.93 2.13
N LEU A 539 11.65 17.67 0.91
CA LEU A 539 12.44 16.45 0.63
C LEU A 539 13.78 16.44 1.37
N ARG A 540 14.41 17.60 1.60
CA ARG A 540 15.60 17.69 2.47
C ARG A 540 15.29 17.36 3.94
N MET A 541 14.14 17.79 4.46
CA MET A 541 13.71 17.40 5.81
C MET A 541 13.45 15.90 5.88
N TYR A 542 12.72 15.36 4.90
CA TYR A 542 12.47 13.92 4.79
C TYR A 542 13.78 13.13 4.74
N GLN A 543 14.70 13.45 3.84
CA GLN A 543 15.99 12.77 3.68
C GLN A 543 16.81 12.73 4.98
N LYS A 544 16.74 13.78 5.81
CA LYS A 544 17.46 13.84 7.09
C LYS A 544 16.87 12.96 8.17
N LEU A 545 15.56 12.78 8.17
CA LEU A 545 14.81 12.15 9.26
C LEU A 545 14.36 10.72 8.92
N VAL A 546 14.27 10.39 7.63
CA VAL A 546 13.71 9.11 7.22
C VAL A 546 14.64 7.95 7.57
N THR A 547 14.05 6.88 8.09
CA THR A 547 14.69 5.57 8.22
C THR A 547 14.69 4.81 6.88
N ASN A 548 15.44 3.71 6.76
CA ASN A 548 15.41 2.91 5.54
C ASN A 548 14.15 2.02 5.44
N ALA A 549 14.04 1.27 4.34
CA ALA A 549 12.86 0.48 4.02
C ALA A 549 12.60 -0.68 5.02
N SER A 550 13.64 -1.33 5.54
CA SER A 550 13.50 -2.38 6.58
C SER A 550 12.85 -1.86 7.86
N LYS A 551 12.88 -0.54 8.06
CA LYS A 551 12.27 0.18 9.17
C LYS A 551 10.91 0.82 8.81
N GLY A 552 10.36 0.52 7.64
CA GLY A 552 9.10 1.11 7.18
C GLY A 552 9.22 2.53 6.63
N ALA A 553 10.45 3.04 6.44
CA ALA A 553 10.74 4.40 5.96
C ALA A 553 9.96 5.49 6.70
N VAL A 554 9.83 5.36 8.02
CA VAL A 554 9.21 6.36 8.90
C VAL A 554 10.21 7.47 9.21
N LEU A 555 9.70 8.66 9.53
CA LEU A 555 10.54 9.73 10.09
C LEU A 555 10.90 9.37 11.53
N ASP A 556 12.19 9.45 11.84
CA ASP A 556 12.74 9.20 13.15
C ASP A 556 13.59 10.41 13.56
N MET A 557 13.45 10.81 14.82
CA MET A 557 14.11 11.97 15.42
C MET A 557 15.15 11.57 16.48
N GLU A 558 15.28 10.27 16.77
CA GLU A 558 16.26 9.72 17.71
C GLU A 558 17.68 9.62 17.15
#